data_AF-A0A7C8HF89-F1
#
_entry.id   AF-A0A7C8HF89-F1
#
_cell.length_a   1.000
_cell.length_b   1.000
_cell.length_c   1.000
_cell.angle_alpha   90.00
_cell.angle_beta   90.00
_cell.angle_gamma   90.00
#
_symmetry.space_group_name_H-M   'P 1'
#
loop_
_entity.id
_entity.type
_entity.pdbx_description
1 polymer ?
#
loop_
_entity_poly.entity_id
_entity_poly.type
_entity_poly.pdbx_seq_one_letter_code
_entity_poly.pdbx_strand_id
1 'polypeptide(L)'
;MKRLSRVSFLFILMLIMVIMSMYRFNPVHAQMNIEEISSSEQKAVKKVIENLVEAIRTYDPDQYIALFHKKSPIYVLHYSDLKETFRILSSYDLVYEIENIRFIQKKDEDVTVEVDIIVKSHNSEEYTDRRNTFQYILKSEENQYKIYDMSVKSIEALGQKDQSNTILAKKRLYYADGSLAYEGVMENGKPHGRGIRYYKDGKIMYEGTFKDGKISGTGIFYDASGKKVYEGEVENGRPSGHGNSYYPNGRIFYSGYWKDGVFDGRGKIYYENGKVMYMGEFVEGRATGQGKAYYDNGIIQYEGEMKDDYSHGKGIEYYKNGQIMYEGEFANGVPHGEGTKYDEEGKIIFKGQWEKGEPVQPEK
;
A
#
# COMPACT_ATOMS: atom_id res chain seq x y z
N MET A 1 8.88 -17.82 32.54
CA MET A 1 8.82 -17.47 31.08
C MET A 1 10.00 -16.57 30.65
N LYS A 2 10.74 -16.88 29.57
CA LYS A 2 11.78 -15.97 29.02
C LYS A 2 11.11 -14.82 28.25
N ARG A 3 11.68 -13.60 28.33
CA ARG A 3 11.15 -12.33 27.78
C ARG A 3 10.57 -12.48 26.36
N LEU A 4 9.25 -12.26 26.21
CA LEU A 4 8.53 -12.25 24.91
C LEU A 4 9.15 -11.27 23.89
N SER A 5 9.82 -10.21 24.39
CA SER A 5 10.32 -9.08 23.60
C SER A 5 11.17 -9.39 22.36
N ARG A 6 11.91 -10.51 22.28
CA ARG A 6 12.88 -10.68 21.17
C ARG A 6 12.18 -10.88 19.83
N VAL A 7 11.04 -11.58 19.81
CA VAL A 7 10.30 -11.86 18.58
C VAL A 7 9.45 -10.65 18.18
N SER A 8 8.79 -10.01 19.15
CA SER A 8 8.02 -8.78 18.94
C SER A 8 8.91 -7.60 18.53
N PHE A 9 10.10 -7.44 19.10
CA PHE A 9 10.99 -6.33 18.78
C PHE A 9 11.50 -6.36 17.33
N LEU A 10 11.88 -7.52 16.79
CA LEU A 10 12.33 -7.64 15.39
C LEU A 10 11.21 -7.33 14.39
N PHE A 11 9.99 -7.77 14.65
CA PHE A 11 8.83 -7.47 13.81
C PHE A 11 8.38 -6.02 13.92
N ILE A 12 8.33 -5.48 15.15
CA ILE A 12 8.06 -4.06 15.39
C ILE A 12 9.14 -3.21 14.72
N LEU A 13 10.42 -3.60 14.78
CA LEU A 13 11.51 -2.90 14.10
C LEU A 13 11.36 -2.95 12.57
N MET A 14 10.95 -4.07 11.99
CA MET A 14 10.68 -4.19 10.56
C MET A 14 9.50 -3.29 10.15
N LEU A 15 8.42 -3.29 10.92
CA LEU A 15 7.25 -2.42 10.70
C LEU A 15 7.61 -0.95 10.90
N ILE A 16 8.44 -0.61 11.89
CA ILE A 16 9.00 0.72 12.10
C ILE A 16 9.90 1.12 10.93
N MET A 17 10.70 0.22 10.34
CA MET A 17 11.49 0.53 9.15
C MET A 17 10.60 0.81 7.94
N VAL A 18 9.50 0.06 7.77
CA VAL A 18 8.46 0.37 6.78
C VAL A 18 7.86 1.76 7.06
N ILE A 19 7.47 2.05 8.30
CA ILE A 19 6.90 3.34 8.72
C ILE A 19 7.92 4.49 8.56
N MET A 20 9.19 4.30 8.89
CA MET A 20 10.24 5.30 8.74
C MET A 20 10.57 5.59 7.27
N SER A 21 10.42 4.60 6.38
CA SER A 21 10.48 4.85 4.93
C SER A 21 9.33 5.76 4.44
N MET A 22 8.22 5.84 5.17
CA MET A 22 7.05 6.67 4.82
C MET A 22 7.26 8.16 5.12
N TYR A 23 8.09 8.51 6.11
CA TYR A 23 8.36 9.90 6.51
C TYR A 23 9.25 10.68 5.52
N ARG A 24 9.76 10.03 4.46
CA ARG A 24 10.45 10.71 3.34
C ARG A 24 9.50 11.16 2.23
N PHE A 25 8.24 11.45 2.55
CA PHE A 25 7.33 12.11 1.62
C PHE A 25 7.48 13.62 1.74
N ASN A 26 8.51 14.14 1.10
CA ASN A 26 8.52 15.54 0.70
C ASN A 26 8.13 15.54 -0.78
N PRO A 27 6.85 15.80 -1.14
CA PRO A 27 6.48 15.95 -2.54
C PRO A 27 7.17 17.22 -3.04
N VAL A 28 8.40 17.05 -3.50
CA VAL A 28 9.09 18.05 -4.29
C VAL A 28 8.23 18.20 -5.54
N HIS A 29 7.69 19.40 -5.78
CA HIS A 29 7.19 19.78 -7.09
C HIS A 29 8.16 19.24 -8.12
N ALA A 30 7.68 18.37 -9.01
CA ALA A 30 8.50 17.65 -9.97
C ALA A 30 9.55 18.58 -10.60
N GLN A 31 10.75 18.60 -10.01
CA GLN A 31 11.93 19.12 -10.63
C GLN A 31 12.53 17.90 -11.32
N MET A 32 11.98 17.68 -12.51
CA MET A 32 12.71 17.31 -13.70
C MET A 32 14.14 16.79 -13.45
N ASN A 33 14.33 15.47 -13.50
CA ASN A 33 15.58 14.93 -14.02
C ASN A 33 15.54 15.06 -15.55
N ILE A 34 15.79 16.30 -16.00
CA ILE A 34 16.21 16.64 -17.36
C ILE A 34 17.70 16.32 -17.41
N GLU A 35 18.09 15.18 -17.96
CA GLU A 35 19.46 15.09 -18.49
C GLU A 35 19.49 14.74 -19.98
N GLU A 36 18.38 14.29 -20.58
CA GLU A 36 18.37 13.91 -22.01
C GLU A 36 17.62 14.86 -22.95
N ILE A 37 16.64 15.66 -22.47
CA ILE A 37 15.80 16.53 -23.33
C ILE A 37 15.76 17.97 -22.78
N SER A 38 16.34 18.91 -23.52
CA SER A 38 16.42 20.32 -23.17
C SER A 38 15.05 21.02 -23.08
N SER A 39 14.99 22.08 -22.29
CA SER A 39 13.78 22.90 -22.13
C SER A 39 13.27 23.54 -23.44
N SER A 40 14.16 23.80 -24.40
CA SER A 40 13.82 24.25 -25.75
C SER A 40 13.13 23.16 -26.57
N GLU A 41 13.63 21.93 -26.51
CA GLU A 41 13.06 20.78 -27.21
C GLU A 41 11.66 20.46 -26.64
N GLN A 42 11.49 20.53 -25.31
CA GLN A 42 10.18 20.34 -24.67
C GLN A 42 9.13 21.35 -25.15
N LYS A 43 9.50 22.63 -25.29
CA LYS A 43 8.60 23.68 -25.79
C LYS A 43 8.21 23.44 -27.25
N ALA A 44 9.17 23.04 -28.09
CA ALA A 44 8.92 22.75 -29.50
C ALA A 44 7.98 21.54 -29.67
N VAL A 45 8.27 20.44 -28.95
CA VAL A 45 7.45 19.23 -28.94
C VAL A 45 6.03 19.51 -28.46
N LYS A 46 5.87 20.27 -27.37
CA LYS A 46 4.55 20.64 -26.86
C LYS A 46 3.75 21.40 -27.90
N LYS A 47 4.38 22.33 -28.63
CA LYS A 47 3.75 23.12 -29.69
C LYS A 47 3.25 22.25 -30.85
N VAL A 48 3.99 21.20 -31.22
CA VAL A 48 3.61 20.25 -32.27
C VAL A 48 2.34 19.49 -31.88
N ILE A 49 2.27 18.99 -30.64
CA ILE A 49 1.09 18.28 -30.13
C ILE A 49 -0.12 19.21 -30.01
N GLU A 50 0.07 20.44 -29.52
CA GLU A 50 -1.00 21.46 -29.45
C GLU A 50 -1.58 21.78 -30.83
N ASN A 51 -0.73 21.97 -31.85
CA ASN A 51 -1.17 22.25 -33.22
C ASN A 51 -1.98 21.09 -33.83
N LEU A 52 -1.58 19.84 -33.57
CA LEU A 52 -2.33 18.66 -34.01
C LEU A 52 -3.73 18.63 -33.39
N VAL A 53 -3.83 18.92 -32.09
CA VAL A 53 -5.11 18.93 -31.36
C VAL A 53 -6.01 20.06 -31.85
N GLU A 54 -5.45 21.22 -32.16
CA GLU A 54 -6.22 22.34 -32.72
C GLU A 54 -6.73 22.02 -34.14
N ALA A 55 -5.90 21.41 -34.99
CA ALA A 55 -6.33 20.99 -36.33
C ALA A 55 -7.49 19.98 -36.30
N ILE A 56 -7.55 19.14 -35.27
CA ILE A 56 -8.67 18.22 -35.03
C ILE A 56 -9.95 18.97 -34.66
N ARG A 57 -9.85 20.08 -33.92
CA ARG A 57 -11.02 20.86 -33.44
C ARG A 57 -11.70 21.68 -34.53
N THR A 58 -11.00 22.02 -35.61
CA THR A 58 -11.43 23.05 -36.56
C THR A 58 -11.93 22.52 -37.92
N TYR A 59 -12.13 21.20 -38.10
CA TYR A 59 -12.46 20.61 -39.42
C TYR A 59 -13.98 20.47 -39.69
N ASP A 60 -14.40 20.65 -40.95
CA ASP A 60 -15.80 20.57 -41.42
C ASP A 60 -16.21 19.12 -41.84
N PRO A 61 -17.24 18.52 -41.22
CA PRO A 61 -17.69 17.14 -41.49
C PRO A 61 -18.30 16.88 -42.88
N ASP A 62 -18.92 17.88 -43.53
CA ASP A 62 -19.84 17.65 -44.65
C ASP A 62 -19.14 17.32 -45.98
N GLN A 63 -17.86 17.68 -46.14
CA GLN A 63 -17.08 17.33 -47.34
C GLN A 63 -16.72 15.84 -47.43
N TYR A 64 -16.97 15.06 -46.38
CA TYR A 64 -16.43 13.70 -46.23
C TYR A 64 -17.41 12.57 -46.64
N ILE A 65 -18.72 12.82 -46.66
CA ILE A 65 -19.74 11.78 -46.98
C ILE A 65 -19.62 11.30 -48.45
N ALA A 66 -19.08 12.12 -49.34
CA ALA A 66 -19.00 11.82 -50.78
C ALA A 66 -17.96 10.73 -51.15
N LEU A 67 -17.00 10.40 -50.28
CA LEU A 67 -15.86 9.53 -50.64
C LEU A 67 -16.06 8.04 -50.34
N PHE A 68 -17.07 7.64 -49.56
CA PHE A 68 -17.11 6.32 -48.90
C PHE A 68 -17.61 5.13 -49.74
N HIS A 69 -17.94 5.33 -51.02
CA HIS A 69 -18.59 4.29 -51.82
C HIS A 69 -17.69 3.22 -52.48
N LYS A 70 -16.39 3.08 -52.16
CA LYS A 70 -15.56 2.00 -52.75
C LYS A 70 -14.49 1.38 -51.83
N LYS A 71 -14.82 0.17 -51.35
CA LYS A 71 -14.02 -0.98 -50.87
C LYS A 71 -12.53 -0.77 -50.50
N SER A 72 -12.22 -1.08 -49.24
CA SER A 72 -10.86 -1.34 -48.70
C SER A 72 -10.09 -2.41 -49.49
N PRO A 73 -8.75 -2.33 -49.52
CA PRO A 73 -7.93 -3.05 -48.53
C PRO A 73 -6.68 -2.26 -48.04
N ILE A 74 -6.19 -2.68 -46.87
CA ILE A 74 -4.99 -2.21 -46.14
C ILE A 74 -3.72 -2.51 -46.94
N TYR A 75 -2.78 -1.56 -47.08
CA TYR A 75 -1.31 -1.73 -46.92
C TYR A 75 -0.56 -0.38 -47.12
N VAL A 76 0.43 -0.14 -46.25
CA VAL A 76 1.56 0.83 -46.31
C VAL A 76 1.19 2.28 -46.66
N LEU A 77 1.22 3.18 -45.67
CA LEU A 77 0.84 4.58 -45.91
C LEU A 77 1.69 5.59 -45.13
N HIS A 78 2.02 6.66 -45.85
CA HIS A 78 3.03 7.70 -45.65
C HIS A 78 2.52 8.78 -44.67
N TYR A 79 3.34 9.77 -44.30
CA TYR A 79 3.02 10.92 -43.43
C TYR A 79 1.74 11.72 -43.83
N SER A 80 1.19 11.52 -45.03
CA SER A 80 -0.14 12.00 -45.46
C SER A 80 -1.32 11.28 -44.80
N ASP A 81 -1.10 10.10 -44.20
CA ASP A 81 -2.13 9.18 -43.72
C ASP A 81 -2.26 9.16 -42.18
N LEU A 82 -1.47 9.99 -41.49
CA LEU A 82 -1.71 10.37 -40.09
C LEU A 82 -3.07 11.08 -39.91
N LYS A 83 -3.62 11.68 -40.99
CA LYS A 83 -4.99 12.22 -41.04
C LYS A 83 -6.06 11.13 -40.88
N GLU A 84 -5.71 9.87 -41.17
CA GLU A 84 -6.62 8.73 -41.23
C GLU A 84 -6.57 7.83 -39.97
N THR A 85 -5.57 7.98 -39.08
CA THR A 85 -5.48 7.15 -37.86
C THR A 85 -6.42 7.64 -36.74
N PHE A 86 -6.88 8.89 -36.80
CA PHE A 86 -7.97 9.39 -35.95
C PHE A 86 -9.38 9.02 -36.46
N ARG A 87 -9.49 8.10 -37.43
CA ARG A 87 -10.74 7.58 -38.00
C ARG A 87 -11.51 6.65 -37.05
N ILE A 88 -11.49 6.92 -35.75
CA ILE A 88 -12.49 6.42 -34.79
C ILE A 88 -12.78 7.57 -33.83
N LEU A 89 -14.05 7.99 -33.81
CA LEU A 89 -14.80 8.75 -32.78
C LEU A 89 -15.34 10.14 -33.18
N SER A 90 -16.14 10.25 -34.23
CA SER A 90 -17.08 11.38 -34.30
C SER A 90 -18.50 10.83 -34.43
N SER A 91 -19.07 10.40 -33.30
CA SER A 91 -20.45 10.73 -33.02
C SER A 91 -20.47 12.18 -32.51
N TYR A 92 -21.56 12.89 -32.79
CA TYR A 92 -21.72 14.35 -32.70
C TYR A 92 -21.51 15.01 -31.32
N ASP A 93 -21.10 14.25 -30.30
CA ASP A 93 -21.19 14.65 -28.89
C ASP A 93 -19.89 14.39 -28.08
N LEU A 94 -18.75 14.13 -28.73
CA LEU A 94 -17.51 13.79 -28.01
C LEU A 94 -16.61 15.01 -27.74
N VAL A 95 -16.21 15.22 -26.48
CA VAL A 95 -15.21 16.21 -26.06
C VAL A 95 -13.87 15.55 -25.85
N TYR A 96 -12.84 16.15 -26.43
CA TYR A 96 -11.45 15.71 -26.29
C TYR A 96 -10.67 16.65 -25.39
N GLU A 97 -10.07 16.09 -24.34
CA GLU A 97 -9.25 16.82 -23.37
C GLU A 97 -7.88 16.13 -23.23
N ILE A 98 -6.79 16.89 -23.41
CA ILE A 98 -5.45 16.39 -23.11
C ILE A 98 -5.30 16.38 -21.60
N GLU A 99 -5.15 15.21 -21.00
CA GLU A 99 -4.96 15.08 -19.56
C GLU A 99 -3.48 15.16 -19.18
N ASN A 100 -2.60 14.51 -19.94
CA ASN A 100 -1.16 14.48 -19.68
C ASN A 100 -0.34 14.44 -20.96
N ILE A 101 0.87 15.01 -20.92
CA ILE A 101 1.94 14.82 -21.90
C ILE A 101 3.18 14.39 -21.12
N ARG A 102 3.72 13.21 -21.44
CA ARG A 102 4.90 12.62 -20.78
C ARG A 102 6.01 12.41 -21.78
N PHE A 103 7.20 12.93 -21.50
CA PHE A 103 8.40 12.61 -22.26
C PHE A 103 8.98 11.30 -21.70
N ILE A 104 9.13 10.30 -22.56
CA ILE A 104 9.52 8.95 -22.15
C ILE A 104 11.03 8.78 -22.24
N GLN A 105 11.61 9.13 -23.38
CA GLN A 105 13.05 8.97 -23.65
C GLN A 105 13.45 9.77 -24.89
N LYS A 106 14.75 10.06 -25.01
CA LYS A 106 15.37 10.48 -26.27
C LYS A 106 16.37 9.42 -26.70
N LYS A 107 16.27 8.96 -27.95
CA LYS A 107 17.26 8.06 -28.54
C LYS A 107 17.71 8.66 -29.86
N ASP A 108 18.98 9.00 -29.96
CA ASP A 108 19.54 9.79 -31.07
C ASP A 108 18.80 11.14 -31.20
N GLU A 109 18.10 11.37 -32.32
CA GLU A 109 17.26 12.56 -32.57
C GLU A 109 15.76 12.30 -32.32
N ASP A 110 15.40 11.07 -31.96
CA ASP A 110 14.02 10.65 -31.77
C ASP A 110 13.59 10.91 -30.32
N VAL A 111 12.50 11.64 -30.13
CA VAL A 111 11.87 11.92 -28.84
C VAL A 111 10.57 11.14 -28.74
N THR A 112 10.49 10.23 -27.77
CA THR A 112 9.25 9.49 -27.50
C THR A 112 8.40 10.24 -26.48
N VAL A 113 7.14 10.49 -26.83
CA VAL A 113 6.17 11.22 -26.00
C VAL A 113 4.89 10.41 -25.86
N GLU A 114 4.35 10.32 -24.66
CA GLU A 114 3.01 9.80 -24.44
C GLU A 114 2.02 10.92 -24.15
N VAL A 115 0.87 10.90 -24.80
CA VAL A 115 -0.22 11.85 -24.61
C VAL A 115 -1.47 11.09 -24.21
N ASP A 116 -2.03 11.44 -23.06
CA ASP A 116 -3.32 10.92 -22.62
C ASP A 116 -4.41 11.87 -23.10
N ILE A 117 -5.34 11.35 -23.91
CA ILE A 117 -6.52 12.09 -24.36
C ILE A 117 -7.75 11.44 -23.75
N ILE A 118 -8.49 12.23 -22.97
CA ILE A 118 -9.80 11.87 -22.46
C ILE A 118 -10.84 12.22 -23.52
N VAL A 119 -11.66 11.23 -23.84
CA VAL A 119 -12.82 11.36 -24.71
C VAL A 119 -14.05 11.27 -23.81
N LYS A 120 -14.84 12.33 -23.77
CA LYS A 120 -16.08 12.41 -22.98
C LYS A 120 -17.28 12.44 -23.90
N SER A 121 -18.34 11.69 -23.60
CA SER A 121 -19.61 11.79 -24.32
C SER A 121 -20.57 12.77 -23.67
N HIS A 122 -21.07 13.73 -24.45
CA HIS A 122 -22.11 14.68 -24.02
C HIS A 122 -23.50 14.04 -24.00
N ASN A 123 -23.81 13.09 -24.89
CA ASN A 123 -25.08 12.37 -24.86
C ASN A 123 -24.99 11.04 -24.10
N SER A 124 -26.03 10.84 -23.29
CA SER A 124 -26.23 9.81 -22.28
C SER A 124 -26.45 8.41 -22.87
N GLU A 125 -26.11 7.40 -22.07
CA GLU A 125 -26.45 5.96 -22.17
C GLU A 125 -25.66 5.07 -23.13
N GLU A 126 -25.22 5.52 -24.31
CA GLU A 126 -24.55 4.61 -25.28
C GLU A 126 -23.01 4.60 -25.24
N TYR A 127 -22.37 5.64 -24.72
CA TYR A 127 -20.91 5.78 -24.76
C TYR A 127 -20.32 5.99 -23.36
N THR A 128 -19.36 5.14 -23.00
CA THR A 128 -18.49 5.34 -21.84
C THR A 128 -17.40 6.34 -22.17
N ASP A 129 -17.14 7.26 -21.25
CA ASP A 129 -15.96 8.11 -21.33
C ASP A 129 -14.73 7.18 -21.43
N ARG A 130 -13.66 7.62 -22.08
CA ARG A 130 -12.46 6.77 -22.19
C ARG A 130 -11.18 7.58 -22.22
N ARG A 131 -10.11 7.00 -21.69
CA ARG A 131 -8.76 7.53 -21.84
C ARG A 131 -8.06 6.77 -22.95
N ASN A 132 -7.55 7.49 -23.94
CA ASN A 132 -6.67 6.94 -24.95
C ASN A 132 -5.25 7.43 -24.67
N THR A 133 -4.32 6.50 -24.47
CA THR A 133 -2.89 6.83 -24.36
C THR A 133 -2.27 6.66 -25.74
N PHE A 134 -1.75 7.73 -26.31
CA PHE A 134 -1.03 7.71 -27.57
C PHE A 134 0.45 7.84 -27.31
N GLN A 135 1.26 7.02 -27.98
CA GLN A 135 2.71 7.18 -28.02
C GLN A 135 3.11 7.78 -29.36
N TYR A 136 3.87 8.86 -29.32
CA TYR A 136 4.42 9.58 -30.44
C TYR A 136 5.94 9.41 -30.47
N ILE A 137 6.48 9.14 -31.64
CA ILE A 137 7.93 9.24 -31.89
C ILE A 137 8.13 10.50 -32.72
N LEU A 138 8.85 11.47 -32.18
CA LEU A 138 9.12 12.75 -32.83
C LEU A 138 10.55 12.79 -33.31
N LYS A 139 10.79 13.18 -34.55
CA LYS A 139 12.15 13.35 -35.09
C LYS A 139 12.47 14.81 -35.31
N SER A 140 13.73 15.16 -35.07
CA SER A 140 14.26 16.48 -35.42
C SER A 140 14.45 16.58 -36.94
N GLU A 141 13.85 17.58 -37.56
CA GLU A 141 14.06 17.96 -38.95
C GLU A 141 14.17 19.49 -39.01
N GLU A 142 15.26 20.01 -39.57
CA GLU A 142 15.45 21.46 -39.79
C GLU A 142 15.25 22.32 -38.52
N ASN A 143 15.77 21.86 -37.37
CA ASN A 143 15.58 22.47 -36.03
C ASN A 143 14.13 22.50 -35.51
N GLN A 144 13.27 21.65 -36.06
CA GLN A 144 11.90 21.46 -35.57
C GLN A 144 11.62 19.97 -35.32
N TYR A 145 10.68 19.67 -34.43
CA TYR A 145 10.22 18.30 -34.25
C TYR A 145 9.00 18.03 -35.12
N LYS A 146 8.97 16.86 -35.77
CA LYS A 146 7.81 16.35 -36.50
C LYS A 146 7.43 14.98 -35.98
N ILE A 147 6.15 14.63 -36.09
CA ILE A 147 5.65 13.31 -35.69
C ILE A 147 6.10 12.29 -36.73
N TYR A 148 7.07 11.45 -36.42
CA TYR A 148 7.48 10.39 -37.33
C TYR A 148 6.57 9.17 -37.22
N ASP A 149 6.15 8.83 -36.00
CA ASP A 149 5.26 7.70 -35.72
C ASP A 149 4.27 8.05 -34.62
N MET A 150 3.10 7.41 -34.68
CA MET A 150 2.06 7.49 -33.65
C MET A 150 1.40 6.12 -33.50
N SER A 151 1.30 5.66 -32.26
CA SER A 151 0.61 4.42 -31.93
C SER A 151 -0.33 4.60 -30.74
N VAL A 152 -1.41 3.83 -30.73
CA VAL A 152 -2.27 3.72 -29.55
C VAL A 152 -1.62 2.75 -28.58
N LYS A 153 -1.20 3.25 -27.41
CA LYS A 153 -0.59 2.43 -26.36
C LYS A 153 -1.65 1.73 -25.52
N SER A 154 -2.73 2.43 -25.17
CA SER A 154 -3.86 1.85 -24.44
C SER A 154 -5.16 2.62 -24.68
N ILE A 155 -6.28 1.92 -24.50
CA ILE A 155 -7.63 2.51 -24.42
C ILE A 155 -8.27 1.97 -23.14
N GLU A 156 -8.62 2.88 -22.24
CA GLU A 156 -9.21 2.56 -20.93
C GLU A 156 -10.62 3.14 -20.86
N ALA A 157 -11.63 2.32 -20.60
CA ALA A 157 -12.98 2.80 -20.34
C ALA A 157 -13.07 3.47 -18.96
N LEU A 158 -13.73 4.62 -18.91
CA LEU A 158 -14.09 5.39 -17.73
C LEU A 158 -15.62 5.20 -17.57
N GLY A 159 -16.06 4.54 -16.48
CA GLY A 159 -17.37 3.85 -16.36
C GLY A 159 -18.67 4.67 -16.53
N GLN A 160 -19.83 3.99 -16.41
CA GLN A 160 -21.17 4.56 -16.59
C GLN A 160 -21.49 5.69 -15.58
N LYS A 161 -22.15 6.75 -16.08
CA LYS A 161 -22.62 7.93 -15.32
C LYS A 161 -23.74 7.53 -14.35
N ASP A 162 -23.40 7.15 -13.12
CA ASP A 162 -24.37 7.03 -12.03
C ASP A 162 -24.48 8.34 -11.25
N GLN A 163 -25.72 8.68 -10.85
CA GLN A 163 -26.19 9.94 -10.27
C GLN A 163 -25.65 10.23 -8.85
N SER A 164 -24.36 10.08 -8.63
CA SER A 164 -23.64 10.70 -7.52
C SER A 164 -22.38 11.33 -8.07
N ASN A 165 -22.36 12.67 -8.02
CA ASN A 165 -21.34 13.53 -8.58
C ASN A 165 -20.02 13.46 -7.77
N THR A 166 -19.51 12.25 -7.53
CA THR A 166 -18.31 11.93 -6.73
C THR A 166 -17.41 10.91 -7.42
N ILE A 167 -17.37 10.87 -8.76
CA ILE A 167 -16.19 10.34 -9.47
C ILE A 167 -15.16 11.47 -9.50
N LEU A 168 -14.69 11.85 -8.30
CA LEU A 168 -13.60 12.79 -8.14
C LEU A 168 -12.29 12.06 -8.42
N ALA A 169 -11.54 12.57 -9.40
CA ALA A 169 -10.11 12.79 -9.21
C ALA A 169 -9.22 11.57 -8.89
N LYS A 170 -9.33 10.45 -9.61
CA LYS A 170 -8.19 9.50 -9.64
C LYS A 170 -7.02 10.18 -10.34
N LYS A 171 -6.01 10.62 -9.59
CA LYS A 171 -4.79 11.24 -10.11
C LYS A 171 -3.58 10.39 -9.74
N ARG A 172 -2.50 10.57 -10.50
CA ARG A 172 -1.21 9.95 -10.24
C ARG A 172 -0.24 10.97 -9.67
N LEU A 173 0.51 10.57 -8.64
CA LEU A 173 1.68 11.30 -8.17
C LEU A 173 2.91 10.45 -8.45
N TYR A 174 4.02 11.11 -8.75
CA TYR A 174 5.28 10.48 -9.11
C TYR A 174 6.38 10.90 -8.13
N TYR A 175 7.36 10.01 -7.92
CA TYR A 175 8.62 10.37 -7.28
C TYR A 175 9.45 11.26 -8.21
N ALA A 176 10.52 11.86 -7.69
CA ALA A 176 11.41 12.74 -8.46
C ALA A 176 12.10 12.04 -9.64
N ASP A 177 12.29 10.72 -9.56
CA ASP A 177 12.85 9.89 -10.64
C ASP A 177 11.79 9.47 -11.70
N GLY A 178 10.55 9.95 -11.58
CA GLY A 178 9.46 9.63 -12.49
C GLY A 178 8.75 8.31 -12.19
N SER A 179 9.19 7.52 -11.21
CA SER A 179 8.47 6.31 -10.79
C SER A 179 7.13 6.66 -10.14
N LEU A 180 6.10 5.82 -10.37
CA LEU A 180 4.77 6.03 -9.83
C LEU A 180 4.83 5.95 -8.29
N ALA A 181 4.36 6.99 -7.60
CA ALA A 181 4.34 7.06 -6.14
C ALA A 181 2.95 6.77 -5.57
N TYR A 182 1.91 7.25 -6.23
CA TYR A 182 0.53 7.11 -5.78
C TYR A 182 -0.43 7.13 -6.96
N GLU A 183 -1.49 6.34 -6.88
CA GLU A 183 -2.69 6.53 -7.70
C GLU A 183 -3.96 6.38 -6.86
N GLY A 184 -4.89 7.31 -7.03
CA GLY A 184 -6.12 7.29 -6.23
C GLY A 184 -6.80 8.65 -6.16
N VAL A 185 -7.83 8.72 -5.33
CA VAL A 185 -8.66 9.91 -5.17
C VAL A 185 -7.84 11.04 -4.53
N MET A 186 -8.01 12.25 -5.05
CA MET A 186 -7.36 13.46 -4.55
C MET A 186 -8.40 14.50 -4.14
N GLU A 187 -8.14 15.18 -3.03
CA GLU A 187 -8.91 16.33 -2.56
C GLU A 187 -7.93 17.44 -2.15
N ASN A 188 -8.18 18.68 -2.59
CA ASN A 188 -7.32 19.83 -2.29
C ASN A 188 -5.82 19.61 -2.58
N GLY A 189 -5.53 18.90 -3.68
CA GLY A 189 -4.15 18.60 -4.10
C GLY A 189 -3.45 17.53 -3.27
N LYS A 190 -4.16 16.80 -2.39
CA LYS A 190 -3.61 15.75 -1.54
C LYS A 190 -4.37 14.43 -1.70
N PRO A 191 -3.72 13.27 -1.48
CA PRO A 191 -4.41 11.98 -1.41
C PRO A 191 -5.56 11.98 -0.41
N HIS A 192 -6.74 11.56 -0.82
CA HIS A 192 -7.94 11.49 0.01
C HIS A 192 -8.84 10.33 -0.47
N GLY A 193 -9.50 9.60 0.42
CA GLY A 193 -10.31 8.44 0.03
C GLY A 193 -9.44 7.26 -0.43
N ARG A 194 -9.97 6.41 -1.31
CA ARG A 194 -9.26 5.19 -1.74
C ARG A 194 -8.08 5.49 -2.67
N GLY A 195 -6.97 4.79 -2.46
CA GLY A 195 -5.80 4.83 -3.33
C GLY A 195 -4.76 3.75 -3.05
N ILE A 196 -3.74 3.74 -3.88
CA ILE A 196 -2.60 2.83 -3.83
C ILE A 196 -1.32 3.67 -3.81
N ARG A 197 -0.39 3.32 -2.91
CA ARG A 197 0.93 3.92 -2.83
C ARG A 197 1.98 2.87 -3.16
N TYR A 198 3.00 3.26 -3.89
CA TYR A 198 4.04 2.36 -4.41
C TYR A 198 5.42 2.70 -3.84
N TYR A 199 6.28 1.70 -3.80
CA TYR A 199 7.73 1.88 -3.74
C TYR A 199 8.27 2.38 -5.08
N LYS A 200 9.49 2.94 -5.09
CA LYS A 200 10.15 3.42 -6.31
C LYS A 200 10.39 2.33 -7.37
N ASP A 201 10.46 1.06 -6.95
CA ASP A 201 10.60 -0.09 -7.84
C ASP A 201 9.25 -0.54 -8.44
N GLY A 202 8.16 0.19 -8.17
CA GLY A 202 6.82 -0.09 -8.69
C GLY A 202 6.02 -1.11 -7.89
N LYS A 203 6.59 -1.72 -6.84
CA LYS A 203 5.83 -2.61 -5.95
C LYS A 203 4.85 -1.81 -5.09
N ILE A 204 3.70 -2.40 -4.77
CA ILE A 204 2.73 -1.79 -3.86
C ILE A 204 3.37 -1.71 -2.47
N MET A 205 3.28 -0.53 -1.85
CA MET A 205 3.64 -0.28 -0.45
C MET A 205 2.39 -0.31 0.42
N TYR A 206 1.31 0.30 -0.05
CA TYR A 206 0.05 0.40 0.67
C TYR A 206 -1.14 0.46 -0.28
N GLU A 207 -2.21 -0.25 0.04
CA GLU A 207 -3.51 -0.15 -0.61
C GLU A 207 -4.57 0.12 0.46
N GLY A 208 -5.35 1.18 0.31
CA GLY A 208 -6.38 1.52 1.28
C GLY A 208 -6.85 2.96 1.21
N THR A 209 -7.18 3.53 2.35
CA THR A 209 -7.74 4.89 2.44
C THR A 209 -6.72 5.93 2.90
N PHE A 210 -6.96 7.16 2.43
CA PHE A 210 -6.17 8.33 2.70
C PHE A 210 -7.07 9.46 3.22
N LYS A 211 -6.51 10.34 4.04
CA LYS A 211 -7.15 11.57 4.50
C LYS A 211 -6.09 12.66 4.56
N ASP A 212 -6.34 13.78 3.88
CA ASP A 212 -5.45 14.95 3.86
C ASP A 212 -3.99 14.63 3.50
N GLY A 213 -3.78 13.69 2.58
CA GLY A 213 -2.48 13.24 2.09
C GLY A 213 -1.79 12.19 2.93
N LYS A 214 -2.42 11.74 4.03
CA LYS A 214 -1.90 10.70 4.92
C LYS A 214 -2.70 9.43 4.77
N ILE A 215 -2.05 8.30 5.02
CA ILE A 215 -2.71 7.00 5.12
C ILE A 215 -3.57 6.98 6.41
N SER A 216 -4.88 6.80 6.28
CA SER A 216 -5.83 6.86 7.40
C SER A 216 -7.13 6.13 7.01
N GLY A 217 -7.73 5.40 7.95
CA GLY A 217 -8.90 4.54 7.75
C GLY A 217 -8.50 3.06 7.74
N THR A 218 -8.71 2.33 6.64
CA THR A 218 -8.37 0.90 6.55
C THR A 218 -7.51 0.60 5.32
N GLY A 219 -6.62 -0.38 5.45
CA GLY A 219 -5.79 -0.81 4.32
C GLY A 219 -4.81 -1.93 4.62
N ILE A 220 -3.98 -2.22 3.64
CA ILE A 220 -3.00 -3.30 3.63
C ILE A 220 -1.63 -2.68 3.37
N PHE A 221 -0.65 -3.02 4.20
CA PHE A 221 0.75 -2.71 3.95
C PHE A 221 1.49 -3.93 3.42
N TYR A 222 2.43 -3.66 2.51
CA TYR A 222 3.33 -4.63 1.93
C TYR A 222 4.78 -4.21 2.21
N ASP A 223 5.69 -5.16 2.34
CA ASP A 223 7.13 -4.88 2.37
C ASP A 223 7.71 -4.65 0.97
N ALA A 224 8.99 -4.28 0.90
CA ALA A 224 9.71 -4.06 -0.36
C ALA A 224 9.91 -5.33 -1.22
N SER A 225 9.56 -6.52 -0.70
CA SER A 225 9.50 -7.75 -1.48
C SER A 225 8.10 -8.04 -2.03
N GLY A 226 7.11 -7.21 -1.68
CA GLY A 226 5.71 -7.36 -2.07
C GLY A 226 4.91 -8.29 -1.16
N LYS A 227 5.44 -8.65 0.01
CA LYS A 227 4.71 -9.50 0.97
C LYS A 227 3.86 -8.66 1.89
N LYS A 228 2.63 -9.09 2.13
CA LYS A 228 1.72 -8.46 3.10
C LYS A 228 2.33 -8.53 4.50
N VAL A 229 2.44 -7.38 5.16
CA VAL A 229 2.98 -7.26 6.54
C VAL A 229 1.93 -6.82 7.54
N TYR A 230 0.89 -6.12 7.10
CA TYR A 230 -0.22 -5.68 7.93
C TYR A 230 -1.50 -5.53 7.12
N GLU A 231 -2.64 -5.80 7.74
CA GLU A 231 -3.96 -5.39 7.27
C GLU A 231 -4.81 -4.93 8.46
N GLY A 232 -5.57 -3.85 8.29
CA GLY A 232 -6.46 -3.37 9.35
C GLY A 232 -6.65 -1.86 9.32
N GLU A 233 -7.03 -1.34 10.47
CA GLU A 233 -7.18 0.10 10.68
C GLU A 233 -5.82 0.80 10.76
N VAL A 234 -5.75 2.03 10.27
CA VAL A 234 -4.54 2.84 10.17
C VAL A 234 -4.87 4.29 10.43
N GLU A 235 -3.97 5.01 11.09
CA GLU A 235 -4.12 6.43 11.37
C GLU A 235 -2.75 7.12 11.24
N ASN A 236 -2.69 8.19 10.46
CA ASN A 236 -1.46 8.92 10.13
C ASN A 236 -0.29 8.02 9.67
N GLY A 237 -0.60 6.96 8.90
CA GLY A 237 0.38 6.00 8.38
C GLY A 237 0.88 4.97 9.37
N ARG A 238 0.24 4.83 10.54
CA ARG A 238 0.59 3.82 11.54
C ARG A 238 -0.60 2.88 11.79
N PRO A 239 -0.38 1.59 12.06
CA PRO A 239 -1.42 0.72 12.62
C PRO A 239 -2.11 1.36 13.82
N SER A 240 -3.43 1.32 13.81
CA SER A 240 -4.30 1.83 14.87
C SER A 240 -5.58 0.99 14.89
N GLY A 241 -6.36 1.00 15.98
CA GLY A 241 -7.62 0.25 16.00
C GLY A 241 -7.37 -1.25 15.87
N HIS A 242 -8.23 -1.99 15.17
CA HIS A 242 -8.07 -3.43 15.02
C HIS A 242 -7.28 -3.81 13.74
N GLY A 243 -6.36 -4.76 13.85
CA GLY A 243 -5.57 -5.21 12.71
C GLY A 243 -4.76 -6.48 12.93
N ASN A 244 -4.31 -7.07 11.82
CA ASN A 244 -3.46 -8.25 11.78
C ASN A 244 -2.09 -7.91 11.19
N SER A 245 -1.01 -8.41 11.79
CA SER A 245 0.33 -8.40 11.18
C SER A 245 0.77 -9.81 10.81
N TYR A 246 1.71 -9.92 9.87
CA TYR A 246 2.06 -11.18 9.22
C TYR A 246 3.55 -11.51 9.30
N TYR A 247 3.84 -12.80 9.41
CA TYR A 247 5.15 -13.37 9.16
C TYR A 247 5.50 -13.33 7.66
N PRO A 248 6.80 -13.41 7.28
CA PRO A 248 7.23 -13.53 5.88
C PRO A 248 6.69 -14.77 5.14
N ASN A 249 6.20 -15.76 5.88
CA ASN A 249 5.53 -16.96 5.34
C ASN A 249 4.03 -16.75 5.10
N GLY A 250 3.49 -15.56 5.38
CA GLY A 250 2.08 -15.19 5.20
C GLY A 250 1.15 -15.58 6.36
N ARG A 251 1.64 -16.27 7.41
CA ARG A 251 0.83 -16.57 8.60
C ARG A 251 0.73 -15.35 9.50
N ILE A 252 -0.36 -15.27 10.27
CA ILE A 252 -0.59 -14.19 11.23
C ILE A 252 0.47 -14.29 12.33
N PHE A 253 1.13 -13.17 12.61
CA PHE A 253 2.00 -12.99 13.77
C PHE A 253 1.23 -12.43 14.96
N TYR A 254 0.43 -11.38 14.71
CA TYR A 254 -0.38 -10.73 15.73
C TYR A 254 -1.76 -10.41 15.17
N SER A 255 -2.78 -10.54 16.00
CA SER A 255 -4.16 -10.11 15.73
C SER A 255 -4.72 -9.43 16.98
N GLY A 256 -5.13 -8.18 16.88
CA GLY A 256 -5.65 -7.44 18.02
C GLY A 256 -5.67 -5.93 17.82
N TYR A 257 -5.68 -5.21 18.93
CA TYR A 257 -5.72 -3.76 18.95
C TYR A 257 -4.33 -3.12 18.86
N TRP A 258 -4.28 -2.01 18.14
CA TRP A 258 -3.10 -1.23 17.85
C TRP A 258 -3.31 0.23 18.23
N LYS A 259 -2.23 0.87 18.67
CA LYS A 259 -2.16 2.31 18.87
C LYS A 259 -0.79 2.79 18.47
N ASP A 260 -0.73 3.79 17.58
CA ASP A 260 0.51 4.40 17.12
C ASP A 260 1.57 3.40 16.60
N GLY A 261 1.13 2.29 16.00
CA GLY A 261 2.00 1.26 15.43
C GLY A 261 2.51 0.20 16.41
N VAL A 262 2.06 0.20 17.67
CA VAL A 262 2.36 -0.84 18.66
C VAL A 262 1.10 -1.53 19.14
N PHE A 263 1.24 -2.75 19.69
CA PHE A 263 0.13 -3.49 20.28
C PHE A 263 -0.39 -2.73 21.51
N ASP A 264 -1.69 -2.45 21.57
CA ASP A 264 -2.28 -1.70 22.67
C ASP A 264 -3.75 -2.10 22.83
N GLY A 265 -4.10 -2.67 23.97
CA GLY A 265 -5.38 -3.34 24.20
C GLY A 265 -5.30 -4.86 24.06
N ARG A 266 -6.42 -5.52 23.81
CA ARG A 266 -6.49 -6.99 23.74
C ARG A 266 -5.92 -7.53 22.42
N GLY A 267 -5.17 -8.63 22.48
CA GLY A 267 -4.65 -9.25 21.27
C GLY A 267 -4.15 -10.67 21.47
N LYS A 268 -3.74 -11.27 20.35
CA LYS A 268 -3.15 -12.62 20.27
C LYS A 268 -1.85 -12.55 19.47
N ILE A 269 -0.79 -13.13 20.02
CA ILE A 269 0.46 -13.44 19.32
C ILE A 269 0.42 -14.92 18.95
N TYR A 270 0.85 -15.24 17.74
CA TYR A 270 0.88 -16.60 17.22
C TYR A 270 2.32 -17.05 16.99
N TYR A 271 2.57 -18.34 17.11
CA TYR A 271 3.76 -18.98 16.57
C TYR A 271 3.69 -19.06 15.05
N GLU A 272 4.83 -19.24 14.39
CA GLU A 272 4.88 -19.50 12.96
C GLU A 272 4.11 -20.77 12.54
N ASN A 273 3.85 -21.71 13.44
CA ASN A 273 3.02 -22.88 13.16
C ASN A 273 1.50 -22.59 13.19
N GLY A 274 1.11 -21.34 13.48
CA GLY A 274 -0.28 -20.87 13.55
C GLY A 274 -0.97 -21.10 14.90
N LYS A 275 -0.31 -21.74 15.87
CA LYS A 275 -0.85 -21.87 17.23
C LYS A 275 -0.65 -20.57 18.00
N VAL A 276 -1.54 -20.29 18.94
CA VAL A 276 -1.41 -19.12 19.82
C VAL A 276 -0.17 -19.30 20.69
N MET A 277 0.65 -18.25 20.78
CA MET A 277 1.78 -18.13 21.71
C MET A 277 1.35 -17.40 22.97
N TYR A 278 0.57 -16.32 22.80
CA TYR A 278 0.07 -15.52 23.90
C TYR A 278 -1.28 -14.90 23.53
N MET A 279 -2.18 -14.77 24.49
CA MET A 279 -3.37 -13.92 24.39
C MET A 279 -3.58 -13.15 25.69
N GLY A 280 -3.92 -11.87 25.60
CA GLY A 280 -4.10 -11.03 26.77
C GLY A 280 -4.13 -9.55 26.43
N GLU A 281 -3.92 -8.72 27.43
CA GLU A 281 -3.83 -7.27 27.28
C GLU A 281 -2.39 -6.82 26.99
N PHE A 282 -2.27 -5.71 26.27
CA PHE A 282 -1.03 -5.05 25.92
C PHE A 282 -1.13 -3.56 26.23
N VAL A 283 -0.04 -2.97 26.70
CA VAL A 283 0.14 -1.51 26.80
C VAL A 283 1.51 -1.18 26.24
N GLU A 284 1.57 -0.28 25.26
CA GLU A 284 2.82 0.10 24.58
C GLU A 284 3.64 -1.10 24.06
N GLY A 285 2.97 -2.09 23.50
CA GLY A 285 3.59 -3.30 22.95
C GLY A 285 4.00 -4.35 23.97
N ARG A 286 3.78 -4.10 25.28
CA ARG A 286 4.16 -5.03 26.36
C ARG A 286 2.94 -5.74 26.93
N ALA A 287 3.06 -7.04 27.16
CA ALA A 287 2.02 -7.83 27.80
C ALA A 287 1.78 -7.34 29.24
N THR A 288 0.53 -7.04 29.56
CA THR A 288 0.09 -6.57 30.88
C THR A 288 -1.30 -7.10 31.23
N GLY A 289 -1.77 -6.86 32.44
CA GLY A 289 -3.10 -7.28 32.88
C GLY A 289 -3.23 -8.80 32.93
N GLN A 290 -4.40 -9.34 32.59
CA GLN A 290 -4.62 -10.78 32.55
C GLN A 290 -4.19 -11.37 31.21
N GLY A 291 -3.46 -12.49 31.22
CA GLY A 291 -2.99 -13.15 30.00
C GLY A 291 -2.86 -14.66 30.12
N LYS A 292 -2.81 -15.33 28.97
CA LYS A 292 -2.47 -16.74 28.82
C LYS A 292 -1.36 -16.91 27.81
N ALA A 293 -0.27 -17.56 28.21
CA ALA A 293 0.79 -18.00 27.33
C ALA A 293 0.68 -19.50 27.07
N TYR A 294 1.15 -19.92 25.90
CA TYR A 294 1.04 -21.30 25.43
C TYR A 294 2.38 -21.79 24.91
N TYR A 295 2.63 -23.07 25.09
CA TYR A 295 3.67 -23.77 24.37
C TYR A 295 3.32 -23.91 22.88
N ASP A 296 4.34 -24.18 22.06
CA ASP A 296 4.20 -24.47 20.62
C ASP A 296 3.37 -25.72 20.31
N ASN A 297 3.14 -26.60 21.30
CA ASN A 297 2.22 -27.72 21.20
C ASN A 297 0.74 -27.30 21.43
N GLY A 298 0.48 -26.09 21.93
CA GLY A 298 -0.85 -25.55 22.21
C GLY A 298 -1.31 -25.72 23.66
N ILE A 299 -0.51 -26.36 24.51
CA ILE A 299 -0.78 -26.50 25.95
C ILE A 299 -0.48 -25.17 26.64
N ILE A 300 -1.31 -24.79 27.61
CA ILE A 300 -1.11 -23.58 28.41
C ILE A 300 0.24 -23.71 29.11
N GLN A 301 1.07 -22.69 28.98
CA GLN A 301 2.32 -22.56 29.72
C GLN A 301 2.10 -21.74 30.99
N TYR A 302 1.28 -20.69 30.91
CA TYR A 302 1.02 -19.79 32.01
C TYR A 302 -0.36 -19.15 31.85
N GLU A 303 -1.09 -18.98 32.95
CA GLU A 303 -2.24 -18.08 33.01
C GLU A 303 -2.22 -17.25 34.30
N GLY A 304 -2.45 -15.95 34.19
CA GLY A 304 -2.41 -15.04 35.33
C GLY A 304 -2.08 -13.60 34.95
N GLU A 305 -1.67 -12.85 35.96
CA GLU A 305 -1.29 -11.45 35.83
C GLU A 305 0.07 -11.26 35.13
N MET A 306 0.14 -10.26 34.26
CA MET A 306 1.32 -9.91 33.47
C MET A 306 1.71 -8.46 33.74
N LYS A 307 3.01 -8.20 33.76
CA LYS A 307 3.58 -6.85 33.83
C LYS A 307 4.88 -6.79 33.03
N ASP A 308 4.94 -5.87 32.07
CA ASP A 308 6.13 -5.61 31.26
C ASP A 308 6.71 -6.88 30.57
N ASP A 309 5.84 -7.74 30.03
CA ASP A 309 6.18 -9.05 29.42
C ASP A 309 6.55 -10.18 30.39
N TYR A 310 6.44 -9.95 31.70
CA TYR A 310 6.74 -10.94 32.74
C TYR A 310 5.48 -11.37 33.49
N SER A 311 5.44 -12.63 33.94
CA SER A 311 4.45 -13.03 34.94
C SER A 311 4.64 -12.21 36.22
N HIS A 312 3.52 -11.76 36.77
CA HIS A 312 3.44 -10.90 37.94
C HIS A 312 2.17 -11.25 38.72
N GLY A 313 2.00 -10.77 39.96
CA GLY A 313 0.78 -10.98 40.72
C GLY A 313 0.43 -12.47 40.84
N LYS A 314 -0.86 -12.82 40.83
CA LYS A 314 -1.28 -14.23 40.93
C LYS A 314 -1.28 -14.91 39.56
N GLY A 315 -0.83 -16.17 39.52
CA GLY A 315 -0.92 -16.99 38.32
C GLY A 315 -0.62 -18.47 38.54
N ILE A 316 -0.71 -19.22 37.45
CA ILE A 316 -0.44 -20.65 37.39
C ILE A 316 0.49 -20.91 36.19
N GLU A 317 1.64 -21.54 36.44
CA GLU A 317 2.56 -22.04 35.42
C GLU A 317 2.40 -23.56 35.30
N TYR A 318 2.47 -24.08 34.08
CA TYR A 318 2.22 -25.49 33.77
C TYR A 318 3.41 -26.13 33.07
N TYR A 319 3.54 -27.43 33.22
CA TYR A 319 4.42 -28.27 32.41
C TYR A 319 3.85 -28.49 31.00
N LYS A 320 4.71 -28.94 30.07
CA LYS A 320 4.29 -29.30 28.71
C LYS A 320 3.31 -30.47 28.63
N ASN A 321 3.16 -31.26 29.70
CA ASN A 321 2.16 -32.31 29.81
C ASN A 321 0.78 -31.79 30.31
N GLY A 322 0.67 -30.49 30.64
CA GLY A 322 -0.54 -29.84 31.12
C GLY A 322 -0.74 -29.88 32.63
N GLN A 323 0.16 -30.52 33.40
CA GLN A 323 0.11 -30.46 34.85
C GLN A 323 0.61 -29.13 35.39
N ILE A 324 0.11 -28.74 36.56
CA ILE A 324 0.54 -27.52 37.25
C ILE A 324 2.00 -27.70 37.67
N MET A 325 2.85 -26.75 37.31
CA MET A 325 4.23 -26.63 37.79
C MET A 325 4.28 -25.77 39.05
N TYR A 326 3.57 -24.65 39.03
CA TYR A 326 3.51 -23.71 40.14
C TYR A 326 2.19 -22.94 40.13
N GLU A 327 1.56 -22.78 41.28
CA GLU A 327 0.45 -21.86 41.50
C GLU A 327 0.78 -20.92 42.66
N GLY A 328 0.57 -19.62 42.48
CA GLY A 328 0.89 -18.65 43.52
C GLY A 328 1.21 -17.27 42.97
N GLU A 329 1.96 -16.51 43.75
CA GLU A 329 2.41 -15.17 43.38
C GLU A 329 3.70 -15.20 42.53
N PHE A 330 3.84 -14.20 41.67
CA PHE A 330 4.99 -13.99 40.79
C PHE A 330 5.48 -12.54 40.85
N ALA A 331 6.79 -12.36 40.71
CA ALA A 331 7.39 -11.05 40.50
C ALA A 331 8.48 -11.14 39.43
N ASN A 332 8.38 -10.32 38.37
CA ASN A 332 9.36 -10.26 37.29
C ASN A 332 9.69 -11.62 36.65
N GLY A 333 8.68 -12.48 36.49
CA GLY A 333 8.82 -13.73 35.76
C GLY A 333 9.23 -14.94 36.61
N VAL A 334 9.36 -14.78 37.93
CA VAL A 334 9.75 -15.85 38.86
C VAL A 334 8.77 -15.96 40.04
N PRO A 335 8.65 -17.13 40.67
CA PRO A 335 7.92 -17.31 41.93
C PRO A 335 8.29 -16.27 42.99
N HIS A 336 7.27 -15.71 43.64
CA HIS A 336 7.41 -14.75 44.74
C HIS A 336 6.21 -14.87 45.68
N GLY A 337 6.32 -14.45 46.94
CA GLY A 337 5.21 -14.49 47.90
C GLY A 337 4.75 -15.92 48.21
N GLU A 338 3.45 -16.11 48.46
CA GLU A 338 2.90 -17.45 48.73
C GLU A 338 2.70 -18.25 47.44
N GLY A 339 3.12 -19.52 47.46
CA GLY A 339 2.91 -20.42 46.33
C GLY A 339 3.20 -21.90 46.61
N THR A 340 2.69 -22.75 45.72
CA THR A 340 2.89 -24.21 45.73
C THR A 340 3.54 -24.64 44.43
N LYS A 341 4.65 -25.39 44.53
CA LYS A 341 5.34 -26.03 43.41
C LYS A 341 5.05 -27.54 43.40
N TYR A 342 4.84 -28.09 42.22
CA TYR A 342 4.55 -29.52 42.00
C TYR A 342 5.59 -30.14 41.04
N ASP A 343 5.67 -31.47 41.01
CA ASP A 343 6.39 -32.22 39.97
C ASP A 343 5.48 -32.55 38.77
N GLU A 344 6.03 -33.26 37.78
CA GLU A 344 5.33 -33.66 36.55
C GLU A 344 4.31 -34.79 36.75
N GLU A 345 4.16 -35.28 37.98
CA GLU A 345 3.12 -36.21 38.42
C GLU A 345 2.05 -35.54 39.30
N GLY A 346 2.21 -34.26 39.62
CA GLY A 346 1.26 -33.45 40.39
C GLY A 346 1.47 -33.55 41.90
N LYS A 347 2.59 -34.10 42.36
CA LYS A 347 2.93 -34.16 43.78
C LYS A 347 3.61 -32.86 44.21
N ILE A 348 3.23 -32.36 45.38
CA ILE A 348 3.78 -31.13 45.96
C ILE A 348 5.27 -31.33 46.27
N ILE A 349 6.11 -30.48 45.68
CA ILE A 349 7.54 -30.34 45.98
C ILE A 349 7.74 -29.37 47.15
N PHE A 350 7.05 -28.23 47.12
CA PHE A 350 7.16 -27.19 48.14
C PHE A 350 5.88 -26.36 48.22
N LYS A 351 5.48 -25.96 49.43
CA LYS A 351 4.39 -25.02 49.69
C LYS A 351 4.84 -24.03 50.76
N GLY A 352 4.87 -22.75 50.45
CA GLY A 352 5.35 -21.73 51.38
C GLY A 352 5.68 -20.40 50.70
N GLN A 353 6.55 -19.64 51.36
CA GLN A 353 7.02 -18.33 50.89
C GLN A 353 8.15 -18.48 49.86
N TRP A 354 8.15 -17.61 48.86
CA TRP A 354 9.14 -17.56 47.78
C TRP A 354 9.75 -16.16 47.65
N GLU A 355 11.07 -16.09 47.49
CA GLU A 355 11.77 -14.84 47.19
C GLU A 355 12.70 -15.02 45.99
N LYS A 356 12.49 -14.19 44.96
CA LYS A 356 13.31 -14.19 43.73
C LYS A 356 13.43 -15.56 43.06
N GLY A 357 12.36 -16.36 43.10
CA GLY A 357 12.29 -17.69 42.49
C GLY A 357 12.75 -18.84 43.39
N GLU A 358 13.21 -18.56 44.61
CA GLU A 358 13.70 -19.57 45.56
C GLU A 358 12.77 -19.74 46.76
N PRO A 359 12.58 -20.97 47.28
CA PRO A 359 11.85 -21.21 48.52
C PRO A 359 12.53 -20.52 49.72
N VAL A 360 11.78 -19.75 50.50
CA VAL A 360 12.26 -19.19 51.77
C VAL A 360 12.19 -20.29 52.82
N GLN A 361 13.34 -20.69 53.36
CA GLN A 361 13.37 -21.60 54.50
C GLN A 361 12.96 -20.84 55.77
N PRO A 362 12.13 -21.43 56.65
CA PRO A 362 11.88 -20.84 57.95
C PRO A 362 13.21 -20.74 58.72
N GLU A 363 13.48 -19.58 59.32
CA GLU A 363 14.57 -19.42 60.29
C GLU A 363 14.38 -20.48 61.40
N LYS A 364 15.42 -21.28 61.64
CA LYS A 364 15.41 -22.39 62.59
C LYS A 364 15.47 -21.94 64.04
#